data_AF-A0A539E9K9-F1
#
_entry.id   AF-A0A539E9K9-F1
#
_cell.length_a   1.000
_cell.length_b   1.000
_cell.length_c   1.000
_cell.angle_alpha   90.00
_cell.angle_beta   90.00
_cell.angle_gamma   90.00
#
_symmetry.space_group_name_H-M   'P 1'
#
loop_
_entity.id
_entity.type
_entity.pdbx_description
1 polymer ?
#
loop_
_entity_poly.entity_id
_entity_poly.type
_entity_poly.pdbx_seq_one_letter_code
_entity_poly.pdbx_strand_id
1 'polypeptide(L)'
;MAFELPALPYPHEALEPHIDTKTMQIHHGKHHQAYVTNLNKALESAPEWAGKSIEEIVANLDKLPEGIRMAVRNNGGGHLNHSFFWQVMGPGKGGAPSGALADAITTTFGSFDAFKEKFAAAGATRFGSGWAWLTKDASGKLEVSSTPNQDSPVTDGKTPILGCDVWEHAYYLHYQNRTIRLALLLAVTMPAMISPPPAAADATLAYAIETKLPKASSSISTFLVTDGKATMTCTGGKPARLIYWSKGDRLAIIDDEKKSYFEMTGEDLKAMATSLASASVQIAEVMASLTPEQRKQMDAEMEKMGIKKANADAPTGEVEVLVLSETKTIQGFECRKHDMVRGGAKCAEAWSTPATDVTVTKGELSAVAGMTNMIALLLESMGPLMKSFGFDFSMPSGFARGLDGLPVYLKELNGDAIRSEMTLQSLTGGSFEKSVFEIGKGYEKNELTVGQ
;
A
#
# COMPACT_ATOMS: atom_id res chain seq x y z
N MET A 1 6.94 39.59 15.74
CA MET A 1 6.62 39.50 14.29
C MET A 1 5.24 38.91 14.15
N ALA A 2 4.51 39.24 13.07
CA ALA A 2 3.21 38.67 12.80
C ALA A 2 3.33 37.20 12.37
N PHE A 3 2.32 36.38 12.64
CA PHE A 3 2.24 35.02 12.12
C PHE A 3 1.95 35.04 10.62
N GLU A 4 2.48 34.07 9.91
CA GLU A 4 2.32 33.90 8.46
C GLU A 4 1.64 32.57 8.16
N LEU A 5 0.95 32.51 7.01
CA LEU A 5 0.44 31.25 6.49
C LEU A 5 1.65 30.42 6.00
N PRO A 6 1.97 29.26 6.62
CA PRO A 6 3.07 28.44 6.14
C PRO A 6 2.78 27.95 4.72
N ALA A 7 3.80 27.92 3.85
CA ALA A 7 3.68 27.29 2.55
C ALA A 7 3.34 25.80 2.71
N LEU A 8 2.50 25.26 1.83
CA LEU A 8 2.30 23.82 1.78
C LEU A 8 3.62 23.12 1.42
N PRO A 9 3.95 21.98 2.05
CA PRO A 9 5.15 21.23 1.73
C PRO A 9 5.05 20.42 0.42
N TYR A 10 3.89 20.46 -0.25
CA TYR A 10 3.60 19.80 -1.52
C TYR A 10 2.55 20.61 -2.32
N PRO A 11 2.43 20.39 -3.65
CA PRO A 11 1.39 20.99 -4.48
C PRO A 11 -0.03 20.67 -4.00
N HIS A 12 -1.02 21.47 -4.36
CA HIS A 12 -2.41 21.33 -3.88
C HIS A 12 -3.06 20.02 -4.34
N GLU A 13 -2.65 19.50 -5.49
CA GLU A 13 -3.12 18.26 -6.11
C GLU A 13 -2.40 17.01 -5.59
N ALA A 14 -1.36 17.17 -4.76
CA ALA A 14 -0.47 16.07 -4.38
C ALA A 14 -1.14 14.99 -3.51
N LEU A 15 -2.31 15.26 -2.95
CA LEU A 15 -3.07 14.33 -2.11
C LEU A 15 -4.26 13.68 -2.84
N GLU A 16 -4.43 13.95 -4.14
CA GLU A 16 -5.40 13.22 -4.96
C GLU A 16 -5.03 11.72 -5.03
N PRO A 17 -6.01 10.80 -5.04
CA PRO A 17 -7.47 11.03 -5.04
C PRO A 17 -8.08 11.08 -3.62
N HIS A 18 -7.28 11.30 -2.58
CA HIS A 18 -7.71 11.21 -1.18
C HIS A 18 -8.21 12.53 -0.61
N ILE A 19 -7.61 13.65 -0.99
CA ILE A 19 -8.14 14.99 -0.74
C ILE A 19 -8.09 15.73 -2.06
N ASP A 20 -9.24 16.19 -2.52
CA ASP A 20 -9.33 16.84 -3.81
C ASP A 20 -8.61 18.19 -3.80
N THR A 21 -8.06 18.55 -4.96
CA THR A 21 -7.28 19.78 -5.17
C THR A 21 -8.05 21.03 -4.74
N LYS A 22 -9.38 21.04 -4.97
CA LYS A 22 -10.23 22.19 -4.64
C LYS A 22 -10.38 22.35 -3.13
N THR A 23 -10.56 21.25 -2.40
CA THR A 23 -10.50 21.22 -0.93
C THR A 23 -9.16 21.74 -0.44
N MET A 24 -8.02 21.25 -0.97
CA MET A 24 -6.69 21.73 -0.54
C MET A 24 -6.52 23.24 -0.71
N GLN A 25 -6.91 23.80 -1.87
CA GLN A 25 -6.85 25.24 -2.14
C GLN A 25 -7.69 26.08 -1.16
N ILE A 26 -8.88 25.59 -0.82
CA ILE A 26 -9.80 26.30 0.10
C ILE A 26 -9.34 26.12 1.55
N HIS A 27 -8.98 24.91 1.95
CA HIS A 27 -8.61 24.56 3.32
C HIS A 27 -7.32 25.27 3.74
N HIS A 28 -6.29 25.29 2.89
CA HIS A 28 -5.07 26.06 3.13
C HIS A 28 -5.26 27.56 2.83
N GLY A 29 -5.62 27.90 1.60
CA GLY A 29 -5.61 29.29 1.12
C GLY A 29 -6.77 30.17 1.61
N LYS A 30 -7.81 29.60 2.22
CA LYS A 30 -8.94 30.36 2.81
C LYS A 30 -9.10 30.10 4.29
N HIS A 31 -9.31 28.85 4.73
CA HIS A 31 -9.58 28.56 6.14
C HIS A 31 -8.35 28.82 7.02
N HIS A 32 -7.19 28.23 6.69
CA HIS A 32 -5.97 28.48 7.45
C HIS A 32 -5.55 29.95 7.40
N GLN A 33 -5.63 30.58 6.22
CA GLN A 33 -5.34 32.02 6.08
C GLN A 33 -6.23 32.89 6.98
N ALA A 34 -7.53 32.59 7.09
CA ALA A 34 -8.45 33.35 7.95
C ALA A 34 -8.06 33.24 9.43
N TYR A 35 -7.64 32.06 9.89
CA TYR A 35 -7.13 31.88 11.26
C TYR A 35 -5.88 32.73 11.51
N VAL A 36 -4.92 32.73 10.59
CA VAL A 36 -3.71 33.57 10.70
C VAL A 36 -4.07 35.07 10.77
N THR A 37 -4.94 35.53 9.88
CA THR A 37 -5.37 36.94 9.84
C THR A 37 -6.06 37.36 11.14
N ASN A 38 -6.99 36.55 11.64
CA ASN A 38 -7.74 36.87 12.85
C ASN A 38 -6.89 36.73 14.12
N LEU A 39 -5.94 35.80 14.15
CA LEU A 39 -4.97 35.66 15.23
C LEU A 39 -4.10 36.91 15.35
N ASN A 40 -3.51 37.37 14.23
CA ASN A 40 -2.69 38.57 14.22
C ASN A 40 -3.47 39.79 14.71
N LYS A 41 -4.72 39.95 14.26
CA LYS A 41 -5.61 41.03 14.71
C LYS A 41 -5.88 40.98 16.21
N ALA A 42 -6.08 39.79 16.79
CA ALA A 42 -6.30 39.65 18.23
C ALA A 42 -5.04 40.06 19.04
N LEU A 43 -3.87 39.68 18.56
CA LEU A 43 -2.59 39.93 19.23
C LEU A 43 -2.09 41.38 19.14
N GLU A 44 -2.67 42.22 18.28
CA GLU A 44 -2.37 43.66 18.23
C GLU A 44 -2.54 44.36 19.59
N SER A 45 -3.49 43.87 20.40
CA SER A 45 -3.78 44.40 21.74
C SER A 45 -2.97 43.76 22.88
N ALA A 46 -2.06 42.84 22.57
CA ALA A 46 -1.26 42.08 23.55
C ALA A 46 0.23 42.00 23.14
N PRO A 47 0.93 43.15 23.11
CA PRO A 47 2.31 43.24 22.61
C PRO A 47 3.32 42.40 23.41
N GLU A 48 3.01 42.05 24.66
CA GLU A 48 3.84 41.16 25.50
C GLU A 48 3.93 39.72 24.96
N TRP A 49 3.02 39.33 24.07
CA TRP A 49 3.03 38.04 23.37
C TRP A 49 3.72 38.11 22.00
N ALA A 50 4.14 39.30 21.57
CA ALA A 50 4.83 39.46 20.29
C ALA A 50 6.14 38.67 20.26
N GLY A 51 6.31 37.82 19.24
CA GLY A 51 7.52 37.02 19.06
C GLY A 51 7.54 35.69 19.84
N LYS A 52 6.48 35.38 20.60
CA LYS A 52 6.25 34.03 21.14
C LYS A 52 5.83 33.08 20.02
N SER A 53 6.14 31.79 20.17
CA SER A 53 5.68 30.78 19.22
C SER A 53 4.17 30.57 19.35
N ILE A 54 3.53 29.99 18.32
CA ILE A 54 2.10 29.71 18.38
C ILE A 54 1.77 28.67 19.46
N GLU A 55 2.66 27.68 19.65
CA GLU A 55 2.58 26.68 20.71
C GLU A 55 2.65 27.32 22.10
N GLU A 56 3.58 28.26 22.31
CA GLU A 56 3.71 28.98 23.58
C GLU A 56 2.44 29.78 23.91
N ILE A 57 1.85 30.45 22.91
CA ILE A 57 0.62 31.22 23.08
C ILE A 57 -0.56 30.30 23.41
N VAL A 58 -0.75 29.22 22.64
CA VAL A 58 -1.88 28.28 22.83
C VAL A 58 -1.72 27.46 24.12
N ALA A 59 -0.50 27.17 24.57
CA ALA A 59 -0.26 26.51 25.85
C ALA A 59 -0.56 27.38 27.08
N ASN A 60 -0.68 28.71 26.90
CA ASN A 60 -0.83 29.68 28.00
C ASN A 60 -2.05 30.60 27.82
N LEU A 61 -3.17 30.06 27.32
CA LEU A 61 -4.39 30.84 27.07
C LEU A 61 -4.93 31.54 28.33
N ASP A 62 -4.74 30.95 29.50
CA ASP A 62 -5.12 31.50 30.80
C ASP A 62 -4.39 32.82 31.12
N LYS A 63 -3.15 32.96 30.65
CA LYS A 63 -2.31 34.16 30.85
C LYS A 63 -2.61 35.29 29.85
N LEU A 64 -3.41 35.03 28.81
CA LEU A 64 -3.81 36.07 27.87
C LEU A 64 -4.82 37.04 28.51
N PRO A 65 -4.82 38.32 28.06
CA PRO A 65 -5.88 39.26 28.41
C PRO A 65 -7.26 38.68 28.09
N GLU A 66 -8.20 38.83 29.03
CA GLU A 66 -9.52 38.21 28.95
C GLU A 66 -10.26 38.56 27.64
N GLY A 67 -10.17 39.81 27.20
CA GLY A 67 -10.86 40.31 25.99
C GLY A 67 -10.41 39.65 24.68
N ILE A 68 -9.23 39.02 24.63
CA ILE A 68 -8.72 38.34 23.43
C ILE A 68 -8.60 36.83 23.57
N ARG A 69 -8.71 36.30 24.80
CA ARG A 69 -8.48 34.88 25.10
C ARG A 69 -9.27 33.95 24.17
N MET A 70 -10.55 34.26 23.94
CA MET A 70 -11.39 33.46 23.06
C MET A 70 -10.97 33.57 21.59
N ALA A 71 -10.66 34.78 21.11
CA ALA A 71 -10.19 34.98 19.75
C ALA A 71 -8.88 34.22 19.49
N VAL A 72 -7.94 34.25 20.45
CA VAL A 72 -6.66 33.54 20.36
C VAL A 72 -6.84 32.02 20.49
N ARG A 73 -7.72 31.52 21.36
CA ARG A 73 -8.02 30.08 21.42
C ARG A 73 -8.56 29.56 20.09
N ASN A 74 -9.52 30.23 19.47
CA ASN A 74 -10.09 29.79 18.20
C ASN A 74 -9.12 29.93 17.02
N ASN A 75 -8.53 31.12 16.85
CA ASN A 75 -7.71 31.42 15.67
C ASN A 75 -6.26 30.95 15.84
N GLY A 76 -5.73 31.01 17.07
CA GLY A 76 -4.43 30.44 17.39
C GLY A 76 -4.44 28.92 17.39
N GLY A 77 -5.47 28.30 17.96
CA GLY A 77 -5.70 26.86 17.81
C GLY A 77 -5.86 26.46 16.34
N GLY A 78 -6.62 27.22 15.55
CA GLY A 78 -6.79 27.00 14.12
C GLY A 78 -5.47 27.08 13.36
N HIS A 79 -4.65 28.10 13.61
CA HIS A 79 -3.32 28.23 13.00
C HIS A 79 -2.38 27.08 13.41
N LEU A 80 -2.33 26.74 14.69
CA LEU A 80 -1.51 25.64 15.22
C LEU A 80 -1.90 24.30 14.60
N ASN A 81 -3.18 23.95 14.66
CA ASN A 81 -3.68 22.66 14.21
C ASN A 81 -3.45 22.47 12.70
N HIS A 82 -3.73 23.49 11.88
CA HIS A 82 -3.52 23.39 10.43
C HIS A 82 -2.03 23.39 10.07
N SER A 83 -1.21 24.23 10.72
CA SER A 83 0.24 24.22 10.49
C SER A 83 0.86 22.85 10.74
N PHE A 84 0.38 22.15 11.77
CA PHE A 84 0.74 20.76 12.05
C PHE A 84 0.13 19.78 11.02
N PHE A 85 -1.15 19.92 10.69
CA PHE A 85 -1.88 19.03 9.77
C PHE A 85 -1.20 18.89 8.40
N TRP A 86 -0.71 19.99 7.83
CA TRP A 86 -0.03 19.95 6.53
C TRP A 86 1.29 19.18 6.56
N GLN A 87 1.96 19.13 7.72
CA GLN A 87 3.26 18.47 7.89
C GLN A 87 3.13 16.97 8.12
N VAL A 88 1.99 16.51 8.67
CA VAL A 88 1.74 15.08 8.95
C VAL A 88 1.05 14.35 7.79
N MET A 89 0.96 14.99 6.63
CA MET A 89 0.46 14.43 5.38
C MET A 89 1.51 14.57 4.28
N GLY A 90 1.35 13.82 3.18
CA GLY A 90 2.11 14.07 1.97
C GLY A 90 1.85 13.02 0.88
N PRO A 91 2.21 13.33 -0.39
CA PRO A 91 2.12 12.37 -1.48
C PRO A 91 2.98 11.14 -1.19
N GLY A 92 2.44 9.94 -1.43
CA GLY A 92 3.15 8.68 -1.19
C GLY A 92 3.53 8.44 0.27
N LYS A 93 2.96 9.22 1.21
CA LYS A 93 3.06 8.99 2.66
C LYS A 93 1.88 8.14 3.11
N GLY A 94 2.11 7.30 4.12
CA GLY A 94 1.15 6.30 4.62
C GLY A 94 1.80 4.94 4.85
N GLY A 95 1.01 3.94 5.25
CA GLY A 95 1.50 2.60 5.59
C GLY A 95 1.60 2.36 7.10
N ALA A 96 2.17 1.23 7.50
CA ALA A 96 2.35 0.94 8.92
C ALA A 96 3.49 1.81 9.50
N PRO A 97 3.35 2.30 10.74
CA PRO A 97 4.43 2.99 11.44
C PRO A 97 5.62 2.04 11.60
N SER A 98 6.82 2.60 11.74
CA SER A 98 8.05 1.85 11.99
C SER A 98 8.81 2.40 13.21
N GLY A 99 9.78 1.62 13.70
CA GLY A 99 10.65 1.99 14.82
C GLY A 99 9.88 2.26 16.12
N ALA A 100 10.39 3.21 16.92
CA ALA A 100 9.87 3.50 18.26
C ALA A 100 8.38 3.87 18.28
N LEU A 101 7.85 4.46 17.21
CA LEU A 101 6.42 4.76 17.11
C LEU A 101 5.58 3.48 16.95
N ALA A 102 6.04 2.52 16.13
CA ALA A 102 5.38 1.24 15.94
C ALA A 102 5.34 0.44 17.25
N ASP A 103 6.45 0.43 17.98
CA ASP A 103 6.56 -0.24 19.28
C ASP A 103 5.64 0.41 20.31
N ALA A 104 5.60 1.74 20.36
CA ALA A 104 4.71 2.48 21.26
C ALA A 104 3.22 2.25 20.93
N ILE A 105 2.87 2.20 19.63
CA ILE A 105 1.52 1.89 19.18
C ILE A 105 1.14 0.46 19.56
N THR A 106 2.00 -0.51 19.31
CA THR A 106 1.77 -1.92 19.66
C THR A 106 1.63 -2.09 21.17
N THR A 107 2.49 -1.42 21.95
CA THR A 107 2.44 -1.46 23.42
C THR A 107 1.14 -0.84 23.97
N THR A 108 0.67 0.25 23.37
CA THR A 108 -0.49 1.00 23.90
C THR A 108 -1.82 0.44 23.42
N PHE A 109 -1.90 0.03 22.15
CA PHE A 109 -3.15 -0.32 21.48
C PHE A 109 -3.23 -1.80 21.11
N GLY A 110 -2.16 -2.58 21.33
CA GLY A 110 -2.08 -4.01 21.01
C GLY A 110 -1.64 -4.28 19.56
N SER A 111 -2.14 -3.49 18.60
CA SER A 111 -1.72 -3.57 17.20
C SER A 111 -1.95 -2.24 16.48
N PHE A 112 -1.34 -2.09 15.31
CA PHE A 112 -1.59 -0.93 14.45
C PHE A 112 -3.03 -0.89 13.92
N ASP A 113 -3.65 -2.05 13.66
CA ASP A 113 -5.05 -2.12 13.26
C ASP A 113 -6.00 -1.65 14.38
N ALA A 114 -5.76 -2.09 15.62
CA ALA A 114 -6.54 -1.64 16.77
C ALA A 114 -6.38 -0.12 17.01
N PHE A 115 -5.19 0.43 16.76
CA PHE A 115 -4.99 1.88 16.76
C PHE A 115 -5.83 2.56 15.67
N LYS A 116 -5.80 2.10 14.41
CA LYS A 116 -6.58 2.69 13.31
C LYS A 116 -8.08 2.69 13.63
N GLU A 117 -8.61 1.58 14.14
CA GLU A 117 -10.01 1.48 14.56
C GLU A 117 -10.36 2.53 15.62
N LYS A 118 -9.52 2.64 16.66
CA LYS A 118 -9.74 3.59 17.75
C LYS A 118 -9.63 5.06 17.28
N PHE A 119 -8.65 5.37 16.44
CA PHE A 119 -8.44 6.71 15.90
C PHE A 119 -9.58 7.11 14.95
N ALA A 120 -10.00 6.21 14.06
CA ALA A 120 -11.13 6.44 13.17
C ALA A 120 -12.44 6.64 13.96
N ALA A 121 -12.66 5.85 15.02
CA ALA A 121 -13.81 6.01 15.91
C ALA A 121 -13.80 7.37 16.63
N ALA A 122 -12.64 7.84 17.10
CA ALA A 122 -12.51 9.15 17.75
C ALA A 122 -12.90 10.31 16.81
N GLY A 123 -12.56 10.22 15.53
CA GLY A 123 -12.99 11.17 14.50
C GLY A 123 -14.47 11.05 14.15
N ALA A 124 -14.97 9.83 13.89
CA ALA A 124 -16.35 9.61 13.48
C ALA A 124 -17.38 9.99 14.57
N THR A 125 -17.01 9.83 15.84
CA THR A 125 -17.87 10.16 16.99
C THR A 125 -17.72 11.59 17.49
N ARG A 126 -16.79 12.38 16.92
CA ARG A 126 -16.69 13.82 17.20
C ARG A 126 -17.89 14.51 16.59
N PHE A 127 -18.89 14.80 17.43
CA PHE A 127 -20.10 15.51 17.00
C PHE A 127 -19.80 16.98 16.70
N GLY A 128 -20.24 17.43 15.52
CA GLY A 128 -19.95 18.77 15.01
C GLY A 128 -18.49 18.93 14.61
N SER A 129 -18.05 20.17 14.53
CA SER A 129 -16.69 20.55 14.17
C SER A 129 -15.65 20.09 15.19
N GLY A 130 -14.51 19.55 14.72
CA GLY A 130 -13.41 19.19 15.61
C GLY A 130 -12.29 18.40 14.94
N TRP A 131 -11.47 17.76 15.78
CA TRP A 131 -10.28 17.03 15.39
C TRP A 131 -10.18 15.70 16.15
N ALA A 132 -9.61 14.68 15.51
CA ALA A 132 -9.12 13.47 16.18
C ALA A 132 -7.60 13.51 16.34
N TRP A 133 -7.09 12.99 17.45
CA TRP A 133 -5.68 13.11 17.81
C TRP A 133 -5.09 11.80 18.31
N LEU A 134 -3.85 11.54 17.91
CA LEU A 134 -2.91 10.69 18.63
C LEU A 134 -1.95 11.63 19.33
N THR A 135 -1.87 11.55 20.63
CA THR A 135 -0.98 12.39 21.46
C THR A 135 -0.08 11.53 22.30
N LYS A 136 1.04 12.10 22.75
CA LYS A 136 1.79 11.57 23.90
C LYS A 136 1.70 12.52 25.08
N ASP A 137 1.66 11.95 26.29
CA ASP A 137 1.84 12.70 27.53
C ASP A 137 3.33 12.88 27.88
N ALA A 138 3.62 13.55 28.99
CA ALA A 138 4.99 13.77 29.47
C ALA A 138 5.76 12.48 29.81
N SER A 139 5.06 11.36 30.06
CA SER A 139 5.68 10.05 30.28
C SER A 139 6.01 9.32 28.97
N GLY A 140 5.55 9.84 27.84
CA GLY A 140 5.69 9.21 26.52
C GLY A 140 4.58 8.21 26.19
N LYS A 141 3.56 8.08 27.05
CA LYS A 141 2.42 7.18 26.80
C LYS A 141 1.53 7.76 25.72
N LEU A 142 1.13 6.92 24.76
CA LEU A 142 0.22 7.30 23.68
C LEU A 142 -1.24 7.30 24.14
N GLU A 143 -2.03 8.21 23.56
CA GLU A 143 -3.47 8.32 23.79
C GLU A 143 -4.17 8.75 22.50
N VAL A 144 -5.32 8.12 22.21
CA VAL A 144 -6.25 8.58 21.18
C VAL A 144 -7.35 9.39 21.83
N SER A 145 -7.60 10.59 21.33
CA SER A 145 -8.64 11.51 21.83
C SER A 145 -9.23 12.34 20.68
N SER A 146 -10.17 13.23 21.00
CA SER A 146 -10.69 14.23 20.05
C SER A 146 -10.97 15.55 20.76
N THR A 147 -10.84 16.66 20.03
CA THR A 147 -11.14 18.01 20.54
C THR A 147 -12.26 18.67 19.72
N PRO A 148 -13.11 19.51 20.34
CA PRO A 148 -14.10 20.29 19.61
C PRO A 148 -13.47 21.52 18.94
N ASN A 149 -14.08 21.96 17.85
CA ASN A 149 -13.71 23.18 17.13
C ASN A 149 -12.22 23.23 16.78
N GLN A 150 -11.50 24.25 17.26
CA GLN A 150 -10.05 24.42 17.07
C GLN A 150 -9.27 24.27 18.38
N ASP A 151 -9.87 23.65 19.40
CA ASP A 151 -9.14 23.30 20.61
C ASP A 151 -8.01 22.32 20.27
N SER A 152 -6.87 22.47 20.95
CA SER A 152 -5.64 21.73 20.66
C SER A 152 -5.14 20.99 21.89
N PRO A 153 -4.67 19.74 21.79
CA PRO A 153 -4.12 19.00 22.94
C PRO A 153 -2.96 19.70 23.65
N VAL A 154 -2.32 20.67 23.00
CA VAL A 154 -1.28 21.52 23.59
C VAL A 154 -1.78 22.28 24.82
N THR A 155 -3.06 22.64 24.89
CA THR A 155 -3.65 23.28 26.10
C THR A 155 -3.64 22.36 27.31
N ASP A 156 -3.65 21.05 27.08
CA ASP A 156 -3.66 20.03 28.13
C ASP A 156 -2.24 19.53 28.44
N GLY A 157 -1.21 20.20 27.91
CA GLY A 157 0.19 19.80 28.06
C GLY A 157 0.57 18.52 27.30
N LYS A 158 -0.28 18.06 26.38
CA LYS A 158 -0.03 16.89 25.54
C LYS A 158 0.69 17.30 24.27
N THR A 159 1.55 16.41 23.76
CA THR A 159 2.22 16.61 22.46
C THR A 159 1.44 15.88 21.37
N PRO A 160 0.89 16.58 20.36
CA PRO A 160 0.29 15.95 19.19
C PRO A 160 1.34 15.16 18.39
N ILE A 161 0.97 13.94 17.97
CA ILE A 161 1.76 13.05 17.11
C ILE A 161 1.09 12.87 15.76
N LEU A 162 -0.25 12.72 15.76
CA LEU A 162 -1.08 12.69 14.56
C LEU A 162 -2.38 13.46 14.84
N GLY A 163 -2.90 14.14 13.83
CA GLY A 163 -4.13 14.92 13.91
C GLY A 163 -4.94 14.80 12.62
N CYS A 164 -6.25 14.65 12.74
CA CYS A 164 -7.17 14.54 11.62
C CYS A 164 -8.28 15.59 11.76
N ASP A 165 -8.37 16.49 10.78
CA ASP A 165 -9.43 17.50 10.70
C ASP A 165 -10.74 16.83 10.28
N VAL A 166 -11.75 16.87 11.17
CA VAL A 166 -13.09 16.35 10.87
C VAL A 166 -14.13 17.47 10.79
N TRP A 167 -13.70 18.72 10.59
CA TRP A 167 -14.59 19.77 10.12
C TRP A 167 -15.11 19.45 8.71
N GLU A 168 -16.37 19.77 8.42
CA GLU A 168 -16.97 19.50 7.10
C GLU A 168 -16.19 20.13 5.96
N HIS A 169 -15.58 21.30 6.14
CA HIS A 169 -14.76 21.94 5.09
C HIS A 169 -13.58 21.07 4.62
N ALA A 170 -13.12 20.13 5.44
CA ALA A 170 -11.98 19.26 5.13
C ALA A 170 -12.34 18.12 4.17
N TYR A 171 -13.63 17.87 3.94
CA TYR A 171 -14.05 16.68 3.18
C TYR A 171 -15.33 16.83 2.36
N TYR A 172 -16.19 17.82 2.62
CA TYR A 172 -17.55 17.82 2.10
C TYR A 172 -17.62 17.90 0.56
N LEU A 173 -16.65 18.58 -0.08
CA LEU A 173 -16.62 18.70 -1.54
C LEU A 173 -16.45 17.35 -2.23
N HIS A 174 -15.64 16.44 -1.65
CA HIS A 174 -15.38 15.13 -2.23
C HIS A 174 -16.21 13.99 -1.61
N TYR A 175 -16.42 14.01 -0.30
CA TYR A 175 -17.06 12.92 0.45
C TYR A 175 -18.48 13.23 0.95
N GLN A 176 -18.94 14.48 0.87
CA GLN A 176 -20.24 14.94 1.40
C GLN A 176 -20.46 14.43 2.83
N ASN A 177 -21.58 13.79 3.13
CA ASN A 177 -21.92 13.30 4.47
C ASN A 177 -21.22 11.97 4.86
N ARG A 178 -20.23 11.49 4.08
CA ARG A 178 -19.55 10.20 4.32
C ARG A 178 -18.32 10.34 5.23
N THR A 179 -18.46 11.00 6.38
CA THR A 179 -17.37 11.28 7.34
C THR A 179 -16.60 10.04 7.78
N ILE A 180 -17.28 8.88 7.87
CA ILE A 180 -16.64 7.58 8.20
C ILE A 180 -15.58 7.18 7.17
N ARG A 181 -15.78 7.48 5.87
CA ARG A 181 -14.80 7.16 4.83
C ARG A 181 -13.55 8.03 4.92
N LEU A 182 -13.68 9.30 5.32
CA LEU A 182 -12.54 10.20 5.51
C LEU A 182 -11.68 9.80 6.72
N ALA A 183 -12.31 9.52 7.87
CA ALA A 183 -11.58 9.14 9.08
C ALA A 183 -10.80 7.83 8.89
N LEU A 184 -11.38 6.87 8.15
CA LEU A 184 -10.72 5.62 7.79
C LEU A 184 -9.61 5.83 6.74
N LEU A 185 -9.82 6.72 5.76
CA LEU A 185 -8.85 7.01 4.71
C LEU A 185 -7.62 7.75 5.27
N LEU A 186 -7.83 8.77 6.11
CA LEU A 186 -6.73 9.52 6.74
C LEU A 186 -5.98 8.68 7.80
N ALA A 187 -6.66 7.77 8.51
CA ALA A 187 -6.00 6.82 9.40
C ALA A 187 -5.10 5.81 8.65
N VAL A 188 -5.33 5.60 7.35
CA VAL A 188 -4.56 4.69 6.49
C VAL A 188 -3.46 5.44 5.71
N THR A 189 -3.67 6.72 5.38
CA THR A 189 -2.71 7.54 4.59
C THR A 189 -1.74 8.38 5.43
N MET A 190 -2.02 8.62 6.72
CA MET A 190 -1.15 9.44 7.58
C MET A 190 -0.09 8.76 8.47
N PRO A 191 -0.01 7.43 8.67
CA PRO A 191 1.05 6.84 9.48
C PRO A 191 2.33 6.63 8.66
N ALA A 192 2.92 7.72 8.18
CA ALA A 192 4.35 7.78 7.91
C ALA A 192 4.89 9.11 8.43
N MET A 193 6.12 9.10 8.95
CA MET A 193 6.95 10.26 9.33
C MET A 193 7.00 10.65 10.83
N ILE A 194 7.68 9.82 11.64
CA ILE A 194 8.69 10.32 12.59
C ILE A 194 10.05 9.78 12.17
N SER A 195 10.57 10.28 11.05
CA SER A 195 11.98 10.16 10.66
C SER A 195 12.31 11.23 9.61
N PRO A 196 13.53 11.79 9.59
CA PRO A 196 13.91 12.84 8.65
C PRO A 196 13.87 12.31 7.21
N PRO A 197 13.62 13.17 6.20
CA PRO A 197 13.52 12.72 4.81
C PRO A 197 14.88 12.19 4.32
N PRO A 198 14.97 10.97 3.78
CA PRO A 198 16.15 10.56 3.04
C PRO A 198 16.16 11.22 1.66
N ALA A 199 17.37 11.46 1.17
CA ALA A 199 17.66 12.15 -0.08
C ALA A 199 16.95 11.51 -1.28
N ALA A 200 16.39 12.39 -2.13
CA ALA A 200 15.96 12.24 -3.52
C ALA A 200 15.84 10.80 -4.05
N ALA A 201 14.61 10.38 -4.34
CA ALA A 201 14.36 9.03 -4.80
C ALA A 201 13.60 8.96 -6.12
N ASP A 202 14.15 8.14 -7.01
CA ASP A 202 13.93 8.10 -8.46
C ASP A 202 12.74 7.21 -8.87
N ALA A 203 11.89 6.80 -7.92
CA ALA A 203 10.69 6.03 -8.21
C ALA A 203 9.53 6.95 -8.60
N THR A 204 8.66 6.48 -9.49
CA THR A 204 7.59 7.30 -10.08
C THR A 204 6.25 6.58 -10.17
N LEU A 205 6.14 5.27 -9.86
CA LEU A 205 4.89 4.50 -9.93
C LEU A 205 4.70 3.57 -8.71
N ALA A 206 3.50 3.58 -8.14
CA ALA A 206 3.02 2.62 -7.16
C ALA A 206 1.62 2.13 -7.53
N TYR A 207 1.35 0.84 -7.31
CA TYR A 207 0.02 0.27 -7.54
C TYR A 207 -0.25 -0.91 -6.63
N ALA A 208 -1.53 -1.21 -6.40
CA ALA A 208 -1.94 -2.35 -5.59
C ALA A 208 -2.93 -3.23 -6.36
N ILE A 209 -2.76 -4.54 -6.25
CA ILE A 209 -3.61 -5.55 -6.86
C ILE A 209 -4.25 -6.38 -5.75
N GLU A 210 -5.57 -6.42 -5.71
CA GLU A 210 -6.30 -7.41 -4.91
C GLU A 210 -6.41 -8.70 -5.71
N THR A 211 -6.01 -9.82 -5.11
CA THR A 211 -6.20 -11.17 -5.64
C THR A 211 -7.25 -11.90 -4.81
N LYS A 212 -8.28 -12.41 -5.46
CA LYS A 212 -9.33 -13.26 -4.89
C LYS A 212 -9.16 -14.67 -5.39
N LEU A 213 -9.09 -15.61 -4.46
CA LEU A 213 -9.11 -17.04 -4.74
C LEU A 213 -10.45 -17.63 -4.30
N PRO A 214 -11.04 -18.57 -5.05
CA PRO A 214 -12.25 -19.26 -4.65
C PRO A 214 -12.06 -19.92 -3.28
N LYS A 215 -12.94 -19.58 -2.31
CA LYS A 215 -12.96 -20.16 -0.95
C LYS A 215 -11.74 -19.80 -0.07
N ALA A 216 -10.98 -18.77 -0.41
CA ALA A 216 -9.94 -18.21 0.47
C ALA A 216 -10.15 -16.70 0.67
N SER A 217 -9.52 -16.15 1.71
CA SER A 217 -9.47 -14.70 1.94
C SER A 217 -8.73 -14.01 0.80
N SER A 218 -9.13 -12.78 0.46
CA SER A 218 -8.41 -11.99 -0.52
C SER A 218 -7.04 -11.55 0.03
N SER A 219 -6.08 -11.37 -0.88
CA SER A 219 -4.75 -10.83 -0.59
C SER A 219 -4.52 -9.56 -1.39
N ILE A 220 -3.76 -8.62 -0.83
CA ILE A 220 -3.36 -7.40 -1.56
C ILE A 220 -1.86 -7.41 -1.77
N SER A 221 -1.45 -7.37 -3.04
CA SER A 221 -0.07 -7.19 -3.46
C SER A 221 0.17 -5.72 -3.81
N THR A 222 1.10 -5.07 -3.13
CA THR A 222 1.52 -3.70 -3.41
C THR A 222 2.84 -3.69 -4.15
N PHE A 223 2.93 -2.90 -5.21
CA PHE A 223 4.09 -2.77 -6.08
C PHE A 223 4.61 -1.33 -6.06
N LEU A 224 5.93 -1.19 -5.93
CA LEU A 224 6.62 0.09 -6.13
C LEU A 224 7.61 -0.07 -7.27
N VAL A 225 7.68 0.91 -8.17
CA VAL A 225 8.46 0.83 -9.41
C VAL A 225 9.21 2.13 -9.66
N THR A 226 10.46 1.96 -10.10
CA THR A 226 11.34 3.00 -10.62
C THR A 226 11.96 2.51 -11.92
N ASP A 227 12.66 3.38 -12.64
CA ASP A 227 13.41 2.98 -13.82
C ASP A 227 14.37 1.83 -13.49
N GLY A 228 14.09 0.66 -14.04
CA GLY A 228 14.92 -0.53 -13.90
C GLY A 228 14.79 -1.32 -12.59
N LYS A 229 13.92 -0.94 -11.63
CA LYS A 229 13.71 -1.73 -10.39
C LYS A 229 12.24 -1.80 -10.00
N ALA A 230 11.84 -2.91 -9.38
CA ALA A 230 10.49 -3.09 -8.85
C ALA A 230 10.52 -3.81 -7.50
N THR A 231 9.52 -3.56 -6.66
CA THR A 231 9.32 -4.28 -5.40
C THR A 231 7.88 -4.77 -5.32
N MET A 232 7.65 -5.85 -4.58
CA MET A 232 6.31 -6.36 -4.29
C MET A 232 6.23 -6.80 -2.84
N THR A 233 5.17 -6.39 -2.15
CA THR A 233 4.82 -6.86 -0.81
C THR A 233 3.41 -7.42 -0.85
N CYS A 234 3.18 -8.55 -0.19
CA CYS A 234 1.86 -9.18 -0.11
C CYS A 234 1.32 -9.10 1.31
N THR A 235 0.05 -8.70 1.45
CA THR A 235 -0.70 -8.65 2.71
C THR A 235 -1.88 -9.61 2.66
N GLY A 236 -2.19 -10.28 3.77
CA GLY A 236 -3.22 -11.33 3.85
C GLY A 236 -2.72 -12.77 3.67
N GLY A 237 -1.41 -12.97 3.52
CA GLY A 237 -0.73 -14.28 3.47
C GLY A 237 0.59 -14.26 4.26
N LYS A 238 1.47 -15.27 4.08
CA LYS A 238 2.83 -15.22 4.65
C LYS A 238 3.55 -13.99 4.08
N PRO A 239 4.08 -13.09 4.92
CA PRO A 239 4.74 -11.88 4.44
C PRO A 239 6.01 -12.27 3.67
N ALA A 240 6.04 -11.90 2.40
CA ALA A 240 7.23 -12.01 1.57
C ALA A 240 7.40 -10.68 0.84
N ARG A 241 8.61 -10.12 0.91
CA ARG A 241 8.99 -8.94 0.13
C ARG A 241 9.90 -9.37 -1.00
N LEU A 242 9.54 -8.97 -2.21
CA LEU A 242 10.32 -9.24 -3.41
C LEU A 242 10.96 -7.95 -3.89
N ILE A 243 12.19 -8.04 -4.40
CA ILE A 243 12.84 -6.95 -5.13
C ILE A 243 13.37 -7.49 -6.45
N TYR A 244 13.06 -6.80 -7.52
CA TYR A 244 13.55 -7.07 -8.86
C TYR A 244 14.47 -5.94 -9.33
N TRP A 245 15.59 -6.33 -9.95
CA TRP A 245 16.50 -5.43 -10.65
C TRP A 245 16.64 -5.88 -12.11
N SER A 246 16.28 -4.98 -13.02
CA SER A 246 16.37 -5.21 -14.48
C SER A 246 17.82 -5.42 -14.91
N LYS A 247 18.74 -4.70 -14.27
CA LYS A 247 20.17 -4.90 -14.48
C LYS A 247 20.58 -6.24 -13.90
N GLY A 248 20.86 -7.19 -14.80
CA GLY A 248 21.23 -8.56 -14.45
C GLY A 248 20.05 -9.51 -14.28
N ASP A 249 18.81 -9.06 -14.53
CA ASP A 249 17.60 -9.90 -14.45
C ASP A 249 17.51 -10.67 -13.12
N ARG A 250 17.61 -9.94 -12.02
CA ARG A 250 17.76 -10.48 -10.66
C ARG A 250 16.51 -10.27 -9.83
N LEU A 251 16.08 -11.31 -9.13
CA LEU A 251 15.01 -11.30 -8.15
C LEU A 251 15.56 -11.69 -6.78
N ALA A 252 15.26 -10.92 -5.75
CA ALA A 252 15.46 -11.29 -4.35
C ALA A 252 14.12 -11.56 -3.67
N ILE A 253 14.07 -12.64 -2.89
CA ILE A 253 12.97 -12.98 -1.99
C ILE A 253 13.47 -12.75 -0.57
N ILE A 254 12.84 -11.83 0.14
CA ILE A 254 13.31 -11.33 1.44
C ILE A 254 12.35 -11.78 2.54
N ASP A 255 12.94 -12.36 3.59
CA ASP A 255 12.31 -12.65 4.87
C ASP A 255 12.75 -11.57 5.87
N ASP A 256 11.88 -10.58 6.07
CA ASP A 256 12.15 -9.44 6.94
C ASP A 256 12.17 -9.80 8.43
N GLU A 257 11.50 -10.88 8.83
CA GLU A 257 11.48 -11.39 10.21
C GLU A 257 12.82 -12.05 10.56
N LYS A 258 13.32 -12.90 9.66
CA LYS A 258 14.59 -13.60 9.85
C LYS A 258 15.81 -12.79 9.45
N LYS A 259 15.61 -11.61 8.86
CA LYS A 259 16.69 -10.81 8.26
C LYS A 259 17.53 -11.65 7.29
N SER A 260 16.85 -12.40 6.42
CA SER A 260 17.52 -13.24 5.42
C SER A 260 16.89 -13.08 4.04
N TYR A 261 17.62 -13.47 2.99
CA TYR A 261 17.09 -13.41 1.64
C TYR A 261 17.68 -14.47 0.72
N PHE A 262 16.90 -14.86 -0.29
CA PHE A 262 17.37 -15.61 -1.44
C PHE A 262 17.46 -14.69 -2.64
N GLU A 263 18.39 -14.97 -3.54
CA GLU A 263 18.55 -14.21 -4.76
C GLU A 263 18.79 -15.16 -5.93
N MET A 264 18.14 -14.86 -7.06
CA MET A 264 18.17 -15.69 -8.25
C MET A 264 18.10 -14.82 -9.51
N THR A 265 18.74 -15.30 -10.56
CA THR A 265 18.62 -14.75 -11.92
C THR A 265 17.58 -15.53 -12.73
N GLY A 266 17.15 -14.98 -13.87
CA GLY A 266 16.34 -15.71 -14.83
C GLY A 266 17.00 -17.01 -15.32
N GLU A 267 18.34 -17.08 -15.36
CA GLU A 267 19.08 -18.30 -15.68
C GLU A 267 19.01 -19.34 -14.56
N ASP A 268 19.16 -18.92 -13.30
CA ASP A 268 19.04 -19.80 -12.13
C ASP A 268 17.64 -20.44 -12.08
N LEU A 269 16.59 -19.66 -12.37
CA LEU A 269 15.22 -20.15 -12.43
C LEU A 269 15.00 -21.19 -13.54
N LYS A 270 15.60 -20.98 -14.72
CA LYS A 270 15.53 -21.96 -15.83
C LYS A 270 16.31 -23.24 -15.50
N ALA A 271 17.47 -23.11 -14.85
CA ALA A 271 18.24 -24.26 -14.37
C ALA A 271 17.47 -25.04 -13.30
N MET A 272 16.83 -24.33 -12.37
CA MET A 272 15.95 -24.93 -11.36
C MET A 272 14.77 -25.66 -12.01
N ALA A 273 14.09 -25.04 -12.99
CA ALA A 273 12.99 -25.67 -13.71
C ALA A 273 13.43 -26.98 -14.38
N THR A 274 14.62 -26.99 -14.98
CA THR A 274 15.21 -28.18 -15.62
C THR A 274 15.51 -29.27 -14.58
N SER A 275 16.06 -28.89 -13.43
CA SER A 275 16.36 -29.81 -12.32
C SER A 275 15.09 -30.41 -11.73
N LEU A 276 14.07 -29.59 -11.46
CA LEU A 276 12.77 -30.03 -10.93
C LEU A 276 12.00 -30.87 -11.94
N ALA A 277 12.10 -30.58 -13.24
CA ALA A 277 11.54 -31.44 -14.28
C ALA A 277 12.18 -32.84 -14.24
N SER A 278 13.50 -32.92 -14.14
CA SER A 278 14.20 -34.21 -13.99
C SER A 278 13.79 -34.95 -12.71
N ALA A 279 13.71 -34.26 -11.58
CA ALA A 279 13.24 -34.84 -10.32
C ALA A 279 11.79 -35.32 -10.41
N SER A 280 10.92 -34.61 -11.13
CA SER A 280 9.52 -35.01 -11.34
C SER A 280 9.39 -36.33 -12.12
N VAL A 281 10.30 -36.59 -13.06
CA VAL A 281 10.36 -37.87 -13.78
C VAL A 281 10.74 -39.01 -12.83
N GLN A 282 11.75 -38.80 -11.99
CA GLN A 282 12.15 -39.79 -10.97
C GLN A 282 11.04 -40.05 -9.96
N ILE A 283 10.36 -39.00 -9.49
CA ILE A 283 9.18 -39.14 -8.62
C ILE A 283 8.08 -39.91 -9.34
N ALA A 284 7.80 -39.60 -10.62
CA ALA A 284 6.79 -40.33 -11.39
C ALA A 284 7.12 -41.82 -11.55
N GLU A 285 8.40 -42.18 -11.74
CA GLU A 285 8.87 -43.57 -11.77
C GLU A 285 8.70 -44.27 -10.42
N VAL A 286 9.07 -43.61 -9.31
CA VAL A 286 8.84 -44.12 -7.95
C VAL A 286 7.35 -44.34 -7.72
N MET A 287 6.51 -43.38 -8.09
CA MET A 287 5.06 -43.43 -7.95
C MET A 287 4.44 -44.55 -8.79
N ALA A 288 4.97 -44.80 -9.99
CA ALA A 288 4.60 -45.92 -10.82
C ALA A 288 4.97 -47.27 -10.18
N SER A 289 6.08 -47.32 -9.43
CA SER A 289 6.53 -48.51 -8.69
C SER A 289 5.76 -48.79 -7.39
N LEU A 290 4.98 -47.82 -6.88
CA LEU A 290 4.19 -48.00 -5.66
C LEU A 290 3.06 -49.02 -5.86
N THR A 291 2.88 -49.87 -4.86
CA THR A 291 1.74 -50.78 -4.75
C THR A 291 0.42 -50.02 -4.55
N PRO A 292 -0.74 -50.62 -4.89
CA PRO A 292 -2.05 -49.99 -4.69
C PRO A 292 -2.29 -49.51 -3.24
N GLU A 293 -1.89 -50.30 -2.25
CA GLU A 293 -1.95 -49.93 -0.82
C GLU A 293 -1.10 -48.71 -0.49
N GLN A 294 0.14 -48.64 -0.99
CA GLN A 294 1.04 -47.50 -0.75
C GLN A 294 0.51 -46.22 -1.40
N ARG A 295 -0.06 -46.30 -2.62
CA ARG A 295 -0.70 -45.14 -3.26
C ARG A 295 -1.89 -44.63 -2.46
N LYS A 296 -2.72 -45.53 -1.93
CA LYS A 296 -3.90 -45.17 -1.13
C LYS A 296 -3.49 -44.51 0.19
N GLN A 297 -2.42 -44.98 0.81
CA GLN A 297 -1.90 -44.44 2.06
C GLN A 297 -1.32 -43.03 1.86
N MET A 298 -0.58 -42.83 0.77
CA MET A 298 -0.03 -41.53 0.39
C MET A 298 -1.10 -40.54 -0.09
N ASP A 299 -2.10 -40.98 -0.86
CA ASP A 299 -3.26 -40.13 -1.23
C ASP A 299 -3.99 -39.65 0.05
N ALA A 300 -4.16 -40.52 1.06
CA ALA A 300 -4.78 -40.17 2.33
C ALA A 300 -3.91 -39.22 3.20
N GLU A 301 -2.59 -39.34 3.15
CA GLU A 301 -1.67 -38.40 3.82
C GLU A 301 -1.67 -37.02 3.13
N MET A 302 -1.67 -36.98 1.81
CA MET A 302 -1.81 -35.73 1.05
C MET A 302 -3.14 -35.04 1.38
N GLU A 303 -4.24 -35.79 1.43
CA GLU A 303 -5.55 -35.24 1.80
C GLU A 303 -5.57 -34.66 3.22
N LYS A 304 -4.89 -35.31 4.19
CA LYS A 304 -4.72 -34.78 5.56
C LYS A 304 -3.90 -33.49 5.62
N MET A 305 -2.97 -33.28 4.69
CA MET A 305 -2.22 -32.02 4.56
C MET A 305 -3.02 -30.93 3.82
N GLY A 306 -4.29 -31.18 3.50
CA GLY A 306 -5.16 -30.23 2.78
C GLY A 306 -4.90 -30.18 1.28
N ILE A 307 -4.18 -31.17 0.73
CA ILE A 307 -3.76 -31.24 -0.67
C ILE A 307 -4.81 -32.03 -1.47
N LYS A 308 -5.34 -31.43 -2.55
CA LYS A 308 -6.34 -32.06 -3.44
C LYS A 308 -5.75 -32.31 -4.83
N LYS A 309 -6.04 -33.48 -5.40
CA LYS A 309 -5.64 -33.89 -6.76
C LYS A 309 -6.24 -32.96 -7.83
N ALA A 310 -5.41 -32.47 -8.74
CA ALA A 310 -5.78 -31.64 -9.87
C ALA A 310 -6.28 -32.47 -11.04
N ASN A 311 -7.06 -31.81 -11.91
CA ASN A 311 -7.65 -32.40 -13.10
C ASN A 311 -6.57 -32.71 -14.14
N ALA A 312 -6.55 -33.94 -14.66
CA ALA A 312 -5.55 -34.41 -15.63
C ALA A 312 -5.68 -33.76 -17.02
N ASP A 313 -6.80 -33.07 -17.30
CA ASP A 313 -7.20 -32.57 -18.62
C ASP A 313 -6.89 -31.07 -18.86
N ALA A 314 -5.99 -30.47 -18.08
CA ALA A 314 -5.64 -29.06 -18.28
C ALA A 314 -4.97 -28.83 -19.65
N PRO A 315 -5.43 -27.84 -20.46
CA PRO A 315 -4.86 -27.57 -21.77
C PRO A 315 -3.37 -27.20 -21.68
N THR A 316 -2.55 -27.82 -22.53
CA THR A 316 -1.10 -27.54 -22.65
C THR A 316 -0.81 -26.73 -23.92
N GLY A 317 0.10 -25.76 -23.84
CA GLY A 317 0.53 -24.96 -25.00
C GLY A 317 0.88 -23.52 -24.64
N GLU A 318 1.39 -22.75 -25.62
CA GLU A 318 1.59 -21.30 -25.50
C GLU A 318 0.23 -20.59 -25.35
N VAL A 319 0.26 -19.43 -24.69
CA VAL A 319 -0.92 -18.58 -24.48
C VAL A 319 -0.99 -17.56 -25.59
N GLU A 320 -2.10 -17.53 -26.32
CA GLU A 320 -2.41 -16.51 -27.32
C GLU A 320 -3.32 -15.45 -26.70
N VAL A 321 -3.00 -14.17 -26.93
CA VAL A 321 -3.80 -13.02 -26.46
C VAL A 321 -4.64 -12.48 -27.62
N LEU A 322 -5.96 -12.58 -27.51
CA LEU A 322 -6.92 -12.05 -28.47
C LEU A 322 -7.43 -10.69 -27.98
N VAL A 323 -7.09 -9.62 -28.69
CA VAL A 323 -7.60 -8.27 -28.42
C VAL A 323 -9.01 -8.14 -28.98
N LEU A 324 -9.97 -7.78 -28.13
CA LEU A 324 -11.38 -7.62 -28.51
C LEU A 324 -11.75 -6.14 -28.61
N SER A 325 -12.75 -5.81 -29.42
CA SER A 325 -13.26 -4.44 -29.57
C SER A 325 -14.15 -3.98 -28.40
N GLU A 326 -14.40 -4.84 -27.43
CA GLU A 326 -15.20 -4.54 -26.25
C GLU A 326 -14.44 -3.61 -25.30
N THR A 327 -15.11 -2.52 -24.86
CA THR A 327 -14.58 -1.55 -23.91
C THR A 327 -15.49 -1.40 -22.70
N LYS A 328 -14.89 -1.08 -21.55
CA LYS A 328 -15.62 -0.87 -20.28
C LYS A 328 -14.79 -0.01 -19.33
N THR A 329 -15.45 0.90 -18.62
CA THR A 329 -14.82 1.59 -17.49
C THR A 329 -14.75 0.67 -16.27
N ILE A 330 -13.54 0.42 -15.76
CA ILE A 330 -13.30 -0.38 -14.55
C ILE A 330 -12.45 0.46 -13.60
N GLN A 331 -12.94 0.70 -12.37
CA GLN A 331 -12.25 1.51 -11.36
C GLN A 331 -11.82 2.91 -11.87
N GLY A 332 -12.58 3.49 -12.80
CA GLY A 332 -12.28 4.80 -13.40
C GLY A 332 -11.33 4.76 -14.61
N PHE A 333 -10.82 3.58 -15.00
CA PHE A 333 -9.99 3.40 -16.19
C PHE A 333 -10.81 2.91 -17.38
N GLU A 334 -10.62 3.53 -18.55
CA GLU A 334 -11.18 3.04 -19.81
C GLU A 334 -10.41 1.81 -20.27
N CYS A 335 -11.03 0.63 -20.12
CA CYS A 335 -10.37 -0.64 -20.39
C CYS A 335 -10.85 -1.26 -21.69
N ARG A 336 -9.92 -1.93 -22.39
CA ARG A 336 -10.19 -2.85 -23.50
C ARG A 336 -10.11 -4.29 -23.01
N LYS A 337 -10.98 -5.14 -23.54
CA LYS A 337 -11.03 -6.56 -23.21
C LYS A 337 -10.03 -7.37 -24.02
N HIS A 338 -9.44 -8.36 -23.37
CA HIS A 338 -8.56 -9.35 -23.95
C HIS A 338 -8.99 -10.73 -23.47
N ASP A 339 -9.14 -11.66 -24.41
CA ASP A 339 -9.33 -13.07 -24.09
C ASP A 339 -8.01 -13.82 -24.30
N MET A 340 -7.62 -14.62 -23.31
CA MET A 340 -6.43 -15.47 -23.41
C MET A 340 -6.85 -16.89 -23.71
N VAL A 341 -6.24 -17.48 -24.74
CA VAL A 341 -6.56 -18.82 -25.23
C VAL A 341 -5.31 -19.70 -25.16
N ARG A 342 -5.45 -20.89 -24.60
CA ARG A 342 -4.38 -21.91 -24.54
C ARG A 342 -4.92 -23.21 -25.15
N GLY A 343 -4.26 -23.71 -26.19
CA GLY A 343 -4.68 -24.94 -26.87
C GLY A 343 -6.11 -24.88 -27.42
N GLY A 344 -6.58 -23.70 -27.85
CA GLY A 344 -7.93 -23.47 -28.38
C GLY A 344 -9.03 -23.25 -27.33
N ALA A 345 -8.72 -23.36 -26.04
CA ALA A 345 -9.67 -23.08 -24.95
C ALA A 345 -9.35 -21.76 -24.24
N LYS A 346 -10.39 -20.97 -23.91
CA LYS A 346 -10.23 -19.73 -23.14
C LYS A 346 -9.76 -20.07 -21.73
N CYS A 347 -8.62 -19.53 -21.32
CA CYS A 347 -8.00 -19.76 -20.01
C CYS A 347 -8.01 -18.52 -19.12
N ALA A 348 -8.16 -17.31 -19.69
CA ALA A 348 -8.36 -16.10 -18.91
C ALA A 348 -9.09 -15.00 -19.69
N GLU A 349 -9.59 -14.03 -18.94
CA GLU A 349 -10.13 -12.77 -19.44
C GLU A 349 -9.40 -11.62 -18.73
N ALA A 350 -8.83 -10.70 -19.49
CA ALA A 350 -8.15 -9.52 -18.96
C ALA A 350 -8.79 -8.24 -19.50
N TRP A 351 -8.76 -7.19 -18.70
CA TRP A 351 -9.18 -5.86 -19.07
C TRP A 351 -8.01 -4.92 -18.79
N SER A 352 -7.53 -4.24 -19.82
CA SER A 352 -6.35 -3.38 -19.71
C SER A 352 -6.64 -1.96 -20.18
N THR A 353 -6.00 -0.98 -19.54
CA THR A 353 -6.07 0.44 -19.92
C THR A 353 -4.83 0.79 -20.74
N PRO A 354 -4.94 1.57 -21.83
CA PRO A 354 -3.79 1.99 -22.63
C PRO A 354 -2.69 2.62 -21.77
N ALA A 355 -1.42 2.32 -22.07
CA ALA A 355 -0.29 2.88 -21.33
C ALA A 355 -0.18 4.41 -21.44
N THR A 356 -0.81 5.03 -22.46
CA THR A 356 -0.86 6.50 -22.63
C THR A 356 -1.77 7.20 -21.64
N ASP A 357 -2.75 6.49 -21.10
CA ASP A 357 -3.71 7.02 -20.12
C ASP A 357 -3.14 6.95 -18.69
N VAL A 358 -1.91 6.45 -18.57
CA VAL A 358 -1.17 6.30 -17.33
C VAL A 358 0.20 6.97 -17.50
N THR A 359 0.60 7.84 -16.58
CA THR A 359 1.88 8.56 -16.65
C THR A 359 3.07 7.65 -16.30
N VAL A 360 3.30 6.59 -17.08
CA VAL A 360 4.34 5.56 -16.83
C VAL A 360 5.44 5.63 -17.89
N THR A 361 6.69 5.59 -17.46
CA THR A 361 7.86 5.57 -18.34
C THR A 361 8.11 4.18 -18.92
N LYS A 362 8.84 4.11 -20.04
CA LYS A 362 9.27 2.83 -20.65
C LYS A 362 10.13 1.98 -19.69
N GLY A 363 10.93 2.64 -18.86
CA GLY A 363 11.79 2.00 -17.86
C GLY A 363 11.00 1.28 -16.77
N GLU A 364 9.94 1.92 -16.27
CA GLU A 364 9.04 1.33 -15.28
C GLU A 364 8.22 0.17 -15.86
N LEU A 365 7.70 0.32 -17.09
CA LEU A 365 7.01 -0.77 -17.79
C LEU A 365 7.91 -1.99 -17.94
N SER A 366 9.17 -1.78 -18.30
CA SER A 366 10.18 -2.85 -18.42
C SER A 366 10.46 -3.51 -17.07
N ALA A 367 10.57 -2.74 -15.98
CA ALA A 367 10.80 -3.27 -14.64
C ALA A 367 9.62 -4.11 -14.13
N VAL A 368 8.38 -3.66 -14.36
CA VAL A 368 7.16 -4.43 -14.04
C VAL A 368 7.09 -5.73 -14.84
N ALA A 369 7.33 -5.64 -16.15
CA ALA A 369 7.32 -6.80 -17.03
C ALA A 369 8.37 -7.84 -16.63
N GLY A 370 9.59 -7.38 -16.31
CA GLY A 370 10.68 -8.23 -15.85
C GLY A 370 10.37 -8.93 -14.53
N MET A 371 9.90 -8.19 -13.52
CA MET A 371 9.50 -8.76 -12.23
C MET A 371 8.37 -9.80 -12.39
N THR A 372 7.36 -9.48 -13.18
CA THR A 372 6.23 -10.38 -13.46
C THR A 372 6.72 -11.66 -14.15
N ASN A 373 7.62 -11.53 -15.11
CA ASN A 373 8.22 -12.67 -15.81
C ASN A 373 9.06 -13.54 -14.86
N MET A 374 9.82 -12.94 -13.93
CA MET A 374 10.58 -13.68 -12.92
C MET A 374 9.67 -14.45 -11.95
N ILE A 375 8.57 -13.83 -11.50
CA ILE A 375 7.58 -14.51 -10.66
C ILE A 375 6.91 -15.66 -11.42
N ALA A 376 6.57 -15.45 -12.70
CA ALA A 376 6.02 -16.50 -13.54
C ALA A 376 6.99 -17.67 -13.70
N LEU A 377 8.26 -17.40 -14.03
CA LEU A 377 9.31 -18.42 -14.15
C LEU A 377 9.53 -19.18 -12.84
N LEU A 378 9.47 -18.51 -11.68
CA LEU A 378 9.55 -19.15 -10.37
C LEU A 378 8.38 -20.09 -10.12
N LEU A 379 7.15 -19.69 -10.48
CA LEU A 379 5.98 -20.56 -10.34
C LEU A 379 6.00 -21.72 -11.34
N GLU A 380 6.45 -21.47 -12.57
CA GLU A 380 6.61 -22.46 -13.62
C GLU A 380 7.68 -23.50 -13.30
N SER A 381 8.80 -23.09 -12.69
CA SER A 381 9.87 -24.01 -12.30
C SER A 381 9.37 -25.05 -11.30
N MET A 382 8.44 -24.67 -10.42
CA MET A 382 7.76 -25.57 -9.49
C MET A 382 6.67 -26.41 -10.16
N GLY A 383 6.20 -26.03 -11.35
CA GLY A 383 5.07 -26.63 -12.07
C GLY A 383 5.16 -28.16 -12.26
N PRO A 384 6.25 -28.72 -12.80
CA PRO A 384 6.39 -30.17 -12.99
C PRO A 384 6.30 -30.98 -11.70
N LEU A 385 6.96 -30.48 -10.64
CA LEU A 385 6.92 -31.09 -9.31
C LEU A 385 5.51 -30.99 -8.70
N MET A 386 4.90 -29.81 -8.78
CA MET A 386 3.54 -29.60 -8.29
C MET A 386 2.53 -30.47 -9.05
N LYS A 387 2.71 -30.64 -10.37
CA LYS A 387 1.87 -31.52 -11.20
C LYS A 387 2.00 -32.99 -10.81
N SER A 388 3.18 -33.47 -10.40
CA SER A 388 3.34 -34.85 -9.93
C SER A 388 2.62 -35.11 -8.60
N PHE A 389 2.41 -34.08 -7.79
CA PHE A 389 1.53 -34.10 -6.61
C PHE A 389 0.07 -33.74 -6.93
N GLY A 390 -0.29 -33.62 -8.21
CA GLY A 390 -1.64 -33.28 -8.63
C GLY A 390 -1.99 -31.83 -8.30
N PHE A 391 -1.12 -30.87 -8.55
CA PHE A 391 -1.45 -29.45 -8.54
C PHE A 391 -1.21 -28.84 -9.91
N ASP A 392 -2.15 -28.05 -10.42
CA ASP A 392 -1.92 -27.19 -11.59
C ASP A 392 -1.72 -25.76 -11.12
N PHE A 393 -0.45 -25.38 -10.95
CA PHE A 393 -0.03 -24.02 -10.65
C PHE A 393 0.25 -23.18 -11.90
N SER A 394 0.00 -23.69 -13.11
CA SER A 394 0.32 -22.95 -14.33
C SER A 394 -0.44 -21.63 -14.36
N MET A 395 0.23 -20.52 -14.03
CA MET A 395 -0.25 -19.22 -14.47
C MET A 395 -0.19 -19.25 -16.01
N PRO A 396 -1.01 -18.45 -16.72
CA PRO A 396 -0.74 -18.11 -18.10
C PRO A 396 0.67 -17.50 -18.18
N SER A 397 1.67 -18.34 -18.44
CA SER A 397 3.06 -17.97 -18.70
C SER A 397 3.05 -16.97 -19.85
N GLY A 398 3.16 -15.68 -19.53
CA GLY A 398 2.96 -14.61 -20.51
C GLY A 398 1.82 -13.64 -20.24
N PHE A 399 1.24 -13.58 -19.04
CA PHE A 399 0.25 -12.57 -18.64
C PHE A 399 0.59 -11.12 -19.08
N ALA A 400 1.88 -10.74 -19.05
CA ALA A 400 2.35 -9.44 -19.50
C ALA A 400 2.72 -9.36 -21.00
N ARG A 401 2.87 -10.50 -21.69
CA ARG A 401 3.26 -10.56 -23.11
C ARG A 401 2.01 -10.49 -23.98
N GLY A 402 1.69 -9.29 -24.47
CA GLY A 402 0.65 -9.08 -25.49
C GLY A 402 -0.55 -8.23 -25.05
N LEU A 403 -0.60 -7.78 -23.79
CA LEU A 403 -1.57 -6.76 -23.39
C LEU A 403 -1.11 -5.38 -23.90
N ASP A 404 -2.02 -4.65 -24.54
CA ASP A 404 -1.80 -3.30 -25.04
C ASP A 404 -2.12 -2.27 -23.94
N GLY A 405 -1.43 -2.39 -22.80
CA GLY A 405 -1.69 -1.54 -21.63
C GLY A 405 -1.43 -2.18 -20.26
N LEU A 406 -1.81 -1.46 -19.20
CA LEU A 406 -1.75 -1.93 -17.82
C LEU A 406 -3.02 -2.75 -17.49
N PRO A 407 -2.92 -3.98 -16.98
CA PRO A 407 -4.08 -4.77 -16.60
C PRO A 407 -4.77 -4.16 -15.36
N VAL A 408 -6.06 -3.84 -15.51
CA VAL A 408 -6.93 -3.31 -14.45
C VAL A 408 -7.74 -4.43 -13.80
N TYR A 409 -8.09 -5.46 -14.57
CA TYR A 409 -8.78 -6.65 -14.06
C TYR A 409 -8.34 -7.89 -14.83
N LEU A 410 -8.22 -9.01 -14.13
CA LEU A 410 -7.93 -10.33 -14.69
C LEU A 410 -8.83 -11.35 -14.01
N LYS A 411 -9.41 -12.25 -14.80
CA LYS A 411 -10.12 -13.43 -14.34
C LYS A 411 -9.50 -14.65 -14.98
N GLU A 412 -8.90 -15.50 -14.16
CA GLU A 412 -8.33 -16.77 -14.60
C GLU A 412 -9.36 -17.89 -14.48
N LEU A 413 -9.34 -18.79 -15.45
CA LEU A 413 -10.29 -19.89 -15.58
C LEU A 413 -9.56 -21.23 -15.51
N ASN A 414 -10.24 -22.22 -14.93
CA ASN A 414 -9.91 -23.63 -15.06
C ASN A 414 -11.16 -24.37 -15.57
N GLY A 415 -11.20 -24.61 -16.89
CA GLY A 415 -12.46 -24.95 -17.56
C GLY A 415 -13.48 -23.81 -17.40
N ASP A 416 -14.68 -24.12 -16.92
CA ASP A 416 -15.72 -23.13 -16.65
C ASP A 416 -15.62 -22.50 -15.24
N ALA A 417 -14.74 -23.00 -14.38
CA ALA A 417 -14.61 -22.50 -13.01
C ALA A 417 -13.63 -21.33 -12.94
N ILE A 418 -13.98 -20.30 -12.15
CA ILE A 418 -13.06 -19.22 -11.80
C ILE A 418 -11.97 -19.80 -10.90
N ARG A 419 -10.70 -19.59 -11.29
CA ARG A 419 -9.52 -19.99 -10.51
C ARG A 419 -8.99 -18.84 -9.66
N SER A 420 -8.95 -17.64 -10.22
CA SER A 420 -8.54 -16.43 -9.51
C SER A 420 -9.14 -15.20 -10.18
N GLU A 421 -9.32 -14.14 -9.40
CA GLU A 421 -9.62 -12.80 -9.91
C GLU A 421 -8.62 -11.81 -9.34
N MET A 422 -8.00 -11.01 -10.20
CA MET A 422 -7.11 -9.93 -9.82
C MET A 422 -7.72 -8.61 -10.24
N THR A 423 -7.72 -7.62 -9.34
CA THR A 423 -8.27 -6.29 -9.61
C THR A 423 -7.30 -5.23 -9.13
N LEU A 424 -6.96 -4.28 -10.00
CA LEU A 424 -6.21 -3.08 -9.66
C LEU A 424 -7.04 -2.23 -8.68
N GLN A 425 -6.48 -1.97 -7.50
CA GLN A 425 -7.11 -1.21 -6.43
C GLN A 425 -6.63 0.25 -6.41
N SER A 426 -5.37 0.47 -6.76
CA SER A 426 -4.77 1.79 -6.79
C SER A 426 -3.65 1.85 -7.83
N LEU A 427 -3.42 3.05 -8.37
CA LEU A 427 -2.36 3.37 -9.31
C LEU A 427 -2.01 4.85 -9.12
N THR A 428 -0.82 5.13 -8.62
CA THR A 428 -0.42 6.46 -8.20
C THR A 428 1.03 6.72 -8.56
N GLY A 429 1.33 7.92 -9.06
CA GLY A 429 2.71 8.37 -9.16
C GLY A 429 3.22 8.96 -7.85
N GLY A 430 4.53 8.90 -7.60
CA GLY A 430 5.13 9.48 -6.38
C GLY A 430 6.59 9.11 -6.19
N SER A 431 7.26 9.78 -5.25
CA SER A 431 8.67 9.50 -4.90
C SER A 431 8.75 8.65 -3.63
N PHE A 432 9.52 7.55 -3.68
CA PHE A 432 9.63 6.55 -2.61
C PHE A 432 11.08 6.33 -2.24
N GLU A 433 11.42 6.17 -0.95
CA GLU A 433 12.81 6.04 -0.49
C GLU A 433 13.62 4.99 -1.28
N LYS A 434 14.87 5.30 -1.64
CA LYS A 434 15.75 4.37 -2.36
C LYS A 434 15.92 3.03 -1.65
N SER A 435 15.89 3.04 -0.32
CA SER A 435 16.02 1.90 0.57
C SER A 435 14.99 0.80 0.29
N VAL A 436 13.81 1.12 -0.22
CA VAL A 436 12.77 0.10 -0.49
C VAL A 436 13.19 -0.84 -1.63
N PHE A 437 14.02 -0.35 -2.56
CA PHE A 437 14.58 -1.10 -3.69
C PHE A 437 15.95 -1.73 -3.37
N GLU A 438 16.31 -1.78 -2.10
CA GLU A 438 17.57 -2.33 -1.61
C GLU A 438 17.32 -3.38 -0.52
N ILE A 439 18.29 -4.27 -0.37
CA ILE A 439 18.32 -5.22 0.73
C ILE A 439 18.92 -4.47 1.92
N GLY A 440 18.24 -4.52 3.07
CA GLY A 440 18.68 -3.82 4.27
C GLY A 440 20.06 -4.29 4.74
N LYS A 441 20.80 -3.41 5.42
CA LYS A 441 22.05 -3.80 6.10
C LYS A 441 21.75 -4.85 7.17
N GLY A 442 22.63 -5.85 7.27
CA GLY A 442 22.50 -6.94 8.24
C GLY A 442 21.60 -8.10 7.81
N TYR A 443 21.16 -8.13 6.55
CA TYR A 443 20.47 -9.30 6.00
C TYR A 443 21.48 -10.35 5.53
N GLU A 444 21.23 -11.61 5.87
CA GLU A 444 22.06 -12.73 5.45
C GLU A 444 21.53 -13.33 4.14
N LYS A 445 22.44 -13.53 3.18
CA LYS A 445 22.11 -14.22 1.92
C LYS A 445 22.10 -15.71 2.19
N ASN A 446 20.96 -16.35 1.97
CA ASN A 446 20.83 -17.79 1.98
C ASN A 446 21.21 -18.33 0.60
N GLU A 447 21.99 -19.41 0.56
CA GLU A 447 22.19 -20.16 -0.66
C GLU A 447 20.96 -21.02 -0.94
N LEU A 448 20.47 -20.94 -2.17
CA LEU A 448 19.36 -21.76 -2.60
C LEU A 448 19.90 -23.14 -2.96
N THR A 449 19.97 -24.03 -1.96
CA THR A 449 20.32 -25.44 -2.20
C THR A 449 19.08 -26.14 -2.72
N VAL A 450 19.09 -26.51 -4.00
CA VAL A 450 18.00 -27.31 -4.61
C VAL A 450 17.92 -28.65 -3.88
N GLY A 451 16.86 -28.85 -3.08
CA GLY A 451 16.59 -30.12 -2.40
C GLY A 451 16.25 -30.05 -0.90
N GLN A 452 16.08 -28.88 -0.29
CA GLN A 452 15.54 -28.74 1.08
C GLN A 452 14.05 -28.42 1.12
#